data_AF-A0A343TND2-F1
#
_entry.id   AF-A0A343TND2-F1
#
_cell.length_a   1.000
_cell.length_b   1.000
_cell.length_c   1.000
_cell.angle_alpha   90.00
_cell.angle_beta   90.00
_cell.angle_gamma   90.00
#
_symmetry.space_group_name_H-M   'P 1'
#
loop_
_entity.id
_entity.type
_entity.pdbx_description
1 polymer ?
#
loop_
_entity_poly.entity_id
_entity_poly.type
_entity_poly.pdbx_seq_one_letter_code
_entity_poly.pdbx_strand_id
1 'polypeptide(L)'
;MTDETLHESTEVQKRGRLATFFGRLADRFRSGEAVPIDDGQSVTIDPPAEAEMEVELTRDGDDIHLDIGLEWPEDGGQIETDVVASKARFEVYEDRGGNVRWRLVHRNGNVIADSGEGYASKQKAKQGLESVRRNAPGAFVVDESKDEEAPPEGGSNATFELFEDVEGRWRWRLRHENGNVIADSGQGYASKQKAKQGLGSVQKNVGGAPVEETDS
;
A
#
# COMPACT_ATOMS: atom_id res chain seq x y z
N MET A 1 27.64 14.61 -20.13
CA MET A 1 27.52 14.03 -18.78
C MET A 1 27.06 12.59 -18.98
N THR A 2 27.49 11.65 -18.15
CA THR A 2 27.02 10.26 -18.25
C THR A 2 25.66 10.18 -17.59
N ASP A 3 24.65 9.68 -18.29
CA ASP A 3 23.37 9.32 -17.70
C ASP A 3 23.60 8.30 -16.58
N GLU A 4 23.12 8.61 -15.37
CA GLU A 4 23.15 7.72 -14.22
C GLU A 4 21.72 7.31 -13.88
N THR A 5 21.43 6.01 -14.00
CA THR A 5 20.13 5.46 -13.62
C THR A 5 20.08 5.30 -12.10
N LEU A 6 19.26 6.12 -11.44
CA LEU A 6 19.10 6.09 -9.98
C LEU A 6 18.11 5.02 -9.49
N HIS A 7 17.11 4.68 -10.31
CA HIS A 7 16.12 3.65 -10.00
C HIS A 7 15.54 3.06 -11.30
N GLU A 8 15.40 1.74 -11.35
CA GLU A 8 14.75 1.02 -12.45
C GLU A 8 13.93 -0.13 -11.87
N SER A 9 12.66 -0.22 -12.28
CA SER A 9 11.83 -1.39 -11.99
C SER A 9 10.85 -1.66 -13.14
N THR A 10 10.68 -2.94 -13.46
CA THR A 10 9.78 -3.39 -14.52
C THR A 10 8.96 -4.57 -13.99
N GLU A 11 7.65 -4.37 -13.84
CA GLU A 11 6.72 -5.41 -13.42
C GLU A 11 5.38 -5.27 -14.15
N VAL A 12 4.75 -6.39 -14.48
CA VAL A 12 3.40 -6.41 -15.06
C VAL A 12 2.38 -6.05 -13.98
N GLN A 13 1.69 -4.92 -14.14
CA GLN A 13 0.71 -4.44 -13.18
C GLN A 13 -0.73 -4.55 -13.71
N LYS A 14 -1.67 -4.90 -12.81
CA LYS A 14 -3.11 -4.82 -13.10
C LYS A 14 -3.55 -3.36 -13.23
N ARG A 15 -4.54 -3.07 -14.08
CA ARG A 15 -5.08 -1.71 -14.31
C ARG A 15 -5.47 -0.97 -13.02
N GLY A 16 -6.00 -1.68 -12.03
CA GLY A 16 -6.33 -1.11 -10.72
C GLY A 16 -5.15 -0.58 -9.94
N ARG A 17 -4.05 -1.33 -9.99
CA ARG A 17 -2.81 -0.97 -9.33
C ARG A 17 -2.17 0.23 -10.00
N LEU A 18 -2.17 0.27 -11.34
CA LEU A 18 -1.78 1.45 -12.11
C LEU A 18 -2.63 2.68 -11.72
N ALA A 19 -3.96 2.55 -11.70
CA ALA A 19 -4.85 3.65 -11.31
C ALA A 19 -4.60 4.14 -9.88
N THR A 20 -4.34 3.21 -8.95
CA THR A 20 -3.99 3.55 -7.56
C THR A 20 -2.66 4.28 -7.49
N PHE A 21 -1.64 3.79 -8.21
CA PHE A 21 -0.32 4.41 -8.29
C PHE A 21 -0.42 5.84 -8.82
N PHE A 22 -1.03 6.02 -10.00
CA PHE A 22 -1.23 7.35 -10.59
C PHE A 22 -2.10 8.27 -9.73
N GLY A 23 -3.11 7.75 -9.04
CA GLY A 23 -3.93 8.52 -8.11
C GLY A 23 -3.12 9.07 -6.94
N ARG A 24 -2.25 8.24 -6.35
CA ARG A 24 -1.33 8.67 -5.29
C ARG A 24 -0.33 9.70 -5.78
N LEU A 25 0.24 9.47 -6.95
CA LEU A 25 1.17 10.39 -7.60
C LEU A 25 0.51 11.77 -7.77
N ALA A 26 -0.72 11.82 -8.31
CA ALA A 26 -1.49 13.04 -8.46
C ALA A 26 -1.78 13.75 -7.13
N ASP A 27 -2.13 13.01 -6.07
CA ASP A 27 -2.38 13.60 -4.75
C ASP A 27 -1.11 14.18 -4.10
N ARG A 28 0.05 13.55 -4.34
CA ARG A 28 1.36 14.04 -3.88
C ARG A 28 1.76 15.32 -4.61
N PHE A 29 1.65 15.34 -5.95
CA PHE A 29 1.85 16.57 -6.73
C PHE A 29 0.97 17.72 -6.26
N ARG A 30 -0.31 17.48 -5.96
CA ARG A 30 -1.22 18.51 -5.44
C ARG A 30 -0.86 19.01 -4.05
N SER A 31 -0.29 18.15 -3.21
CA SER A 31 0.03 18.47 -1.82
C SER A 31 1.45 19.01 -1.62
N GLY A 32 2.33 18.83 -2.60
CA GLY A 32 3.76 19.14 -2.47
C GLY A 32 4.47 18.20 -1.48
N GLU A 33 3.89 17.04 -1.17
CA GLU A 33 4.60 16.01 -0.41
C GLU A 33 5.46 15.18 -1.38
N ALA A 34 6.62 14.71 -0.91
CA ALA A 34 7.48 13.82 -1.68
C ALA A 34 6.71 12.64 -2.31
N VAL A 35 7.02 12.40 -3.57
CA VAL A 35 6.39 11.45 -4.48
C VAL A 35 7.16 10.13 -4.46
N PRO A 36 6.54 9.00 -4.10
CA PRO A 36 7.17 7.69 -4.26
C PRO A 36 7.20 7.31 -5.75
N ILE A 37 8.35 6.87 -6.24
CA ILE A 37 8.52 6.41 -7.63
C ILE A 37 8.45 4.89 -7.78
N ASP A 38 8.36 4.17 -6.65
CA ASP A 38 8.20 2.72 -6.60
C ASP A 38 7.01 2.30 -5.72
N ASP A 39 6.48 1.10 -5.95
CA ASP A 39 5.36 0.56 -5.17
C ASP A 39 5.70 0.34 -3.70
N GLY A 40 6.96 0.08 -3.40
CA GLY A 40 7.49 -0.04 -2.05
C GLY A 40 7.62 1.31 -1.35
N GLN A 41 7.41 2.43 -2.03
CA GLN A 41 7.60 3.79 -1.50
C GLN A 41 8.94 3.97 -0.79
N SER A 42 9.97 3.30 -1.30
CA SER A 42 11.33 3.30 -0.78
C SER A 42 12.17 4.41 -1.38
N VAL A 43 11.83 4.83 -2.61
CA VAL A 43 12.48 5.94 -3.29
C VAL A 43 11.47 7.05 -3.49
N THR A 44 11.79 8.24 -2.98
CA THR A 44 10.95 9.42 -3.15
C THR A 44 11.68 10.55 -3.84
N ILE A 45 10.93 11.32 -4.61
CA ILE A 45 11.38 12.54 -5.26
C ILE A 45 10.55 13.72 -4.75
N ASP A 46 11.17 14.87 -4.55
CA ASP A 46 10.49 16.14 -4.30
C ASP A 46 10.55 16.98 -5.58
N PRO A 47 9.52 16.90 -6.45
CA PRO A 47 9.52 17.62 -7.71
C PRO A 47 9.24 19.11 -7.48
N PRO A 48 9.85 20.01 -8.28
CA PRO A 48 9.55 21.44 -8.22
C PRO A 48 8.10 21.75 -8.55
N ALA A 49 7.67 22.98 -8.22
CA ALA A 49 6.35 23.48 -8.58
C ALA A 49 6.10 23.54 -10.10
N GLU A 50 7.17 23.65 -10.89
CA GLU A 50 7.16 23.65 -12.35
C GLU A 50 8.23 22.69 -12.86
N ALA A 51 7.83 21.78 -13.76
CA ALA A 51 8.70 20.83 -14.44
C ALA A 51 8.28 20.71 -15.90
N GLU A 52 9.23 20.42 -16.78
CA GLU A 52 8.92 20.06 -18.17
C GLU A 52 8.38 18.64 -18.20
N MET A 53 7.29 18.41 -18.94
CA MET A 53 6.68 17.08 -19.07
C MET A 53 6.71 16.65 -20.53
N GLU A 54 7.29 15.48 -20.77
CA GLU A 54 7.25 14.79 -22.05
C GLU A 54 6.27 13.62 -21.97
N VAL A 55 5.47 13.45 -23.02
CA VAL A 55 4.58 12.30 -23.17
C VAL A 55 4.83 11.71 -24.55
N GLU A 56 5.38 10.51 -24.60
CA GLU A 56 5.65 9.78 -25.82
C GLU A 56 4.78 8.51 -25.89
N LEU A 57 4.23 8.23 -27.07
CA LEU A 57 3.49 7.00 -27.34
C LEU A 57 4.12 6.33 -28.56
N THR A 58 4.83 5.23 -28.35
CA THR A 58 5.47 4.47 -29.41
C THR A 58 4.82 3.10 -29.60
N ARG A 59 4.94 2.57 -30.82
CA ARG A 59 4.54 1.20 -31.15
C ARG A 59 5.79 0.45 -31.60
N ASP A 60 6.13 -0.62 -30.90
CA ASP A 60 7.21 -1.53 -31.26
C ASP A 60 6.64 -2.94 -31.43
N GLY A 61 6.61 -3.44 -32.66
CA GLY A 61 5.93 -4.70 -32.98
C GLY A 61 4.45 -4.70 -32.57
N ASP A 62 4.10 -5.63 -31.68
CA ASP A 62 2.75 -5.79 -31.12
C ASP A 62 2.56 -5.04 -29.78
N ASP A 63 3.61 -4.39 -29.28
CA ASP A 63 3.62 -3.68 -28.01
C ASP A 63 3.38 -2.16 -28.20
N ILE A 64 2.76 -1.56 -27.18
CA ILE A 64 2.55 -0.11 -27.08
C ILE A 64 3.27 0.38 -25.84
N HIS A 65 4.15 1.36 -26.02
CA HIS A 65 4.87 2.01 -24.93
C HIS A 65 4.30 3.42 -24.74
N LEU A 66 3.87 3.72 -23.53
CA LEU A 66 3.51 5.07 -23.10
C LEU A 66 4.55 5.50 -22.09
N ASP A 67 5.38 6.45 -22.49
CA ASP A 67 6.44 7.02 -21.67
C ASP A 67 6.00 8.41 -21.20
N ILE A 68 6.05 8.63 -19.89
CA ILE A 68 5.73 9.92 -19.26
C ILE A 68 6.99 10.36 -18.53
N GLY A 69 7.72 11.28 -19.14
CA GLY A 69 8.93 11.88 -18.60
C GLY A 69 8.62 13.20 -17.91
N LEU A 70 9.28 13.45 -16.78
CA LEU A 70 9.30 14.75 -16.14
C LEU A 70 10.77 15.15 -15.98
N GLU A 71 11.11 16.35 -16.45
CA GLU A 71 12.45 16.89 -16.42
C GLU A 71 12.47 18.23 -15.67
N TRP A 72 13.44 18.39 -14.78
CA TRP A 72 13.71 19.61 -14.06
C TRP A 72 15.19 19.67 -13.68
N PRO A 73 15.77 20.86 -13.46
CA PRO A 73 17.17 20.98 -13.07
C PRO A 73 17.39 20.40 -11.66
N GLU A 74 18.58 19.84 -11.41
CA GLU A 74 18.91 19.14 -10.15
C GLU A 74 18.77 20.02 -8.91
N ASP A 75 18.92 21.34 -9.03
CA ASP A 75 18.71 22.31 -7.94
C ASP A 75 17.23 22.65 -7.70
N GLY A 76 16.33 22.20 -8.58
CA GLY A 76 14.88 22.37 -8.49
C GLY A 76 14.17 21.28 -7.69
N GLY A 77 14.84 20.17 -7.35
CA GLY A 77 14.22 19.08 -6.59
C GLY A 77 15.24 18.27 -5.77
N GLN A 78 14.76 17.50 -4.79
CA GLN A 78 15.61 16.62 -3.98
C GLN A 78 15.19 15.16 -4.20
N ILE A 79 16.18 14.29 -4.41
CA ILE A 79 15.97 12.85 -4.44
C ILE A 79 16.35 12.29 -3.09
N GLU A 80 15.39 11.70 -2.40
CA GLU A 80 15.61 11.05 -1.13
C GLU A 80 15.38 9.54 -1.29
N THR A 81 16.49 8.79 -1.30
CA THR A 81 16.50 7.33 -1.48
C THR A 81 16.24 6.55 -0.19
N ASP A 82 16.14 7.23 0.95
CA ASP A 82 15.99 6.63 2.29
C ASP A 82 14.81 7.21 3.09
N VAL A 83 13.81 7.78 2.42
CA VAL A 83 12.65 8.36 3.10
C VAL A 83 11.49 7.38 3.16
N VAL A 84 11.14 7.03 4.39
CA VAL A 84 9.91 6.33 4.72
C VAL A 84 8.74 7.28 4.47
N ALA A 85 8.17 7.24 3.26
CA ALA A 85 6.96 8.00 2.93
C ALA A 85 5.76 7.57 3.79
N SER A 86 5.83 6.38 4.38
CA SER A 86 4.80 5.81 5.24
C SER A 86 4.74 6.51 6.59
N LYS A 87 3.52 6.78 7.05
CA LYS A 87 3.25 7.25 8.41
C LYS A 87 3.04 6.07 9.37
N ALA A 88 3.36 4.83 8.97
CA ALA A 88 3.20 3.63 9.78
C ALA A 88 4.43 2.71 9.68
N ARG A 89 4.54 1.74 10.59
CA ARG A 89 5.57 0.69 10.60
C ARG A 89 4.95 -0.66 10.93
N PHE A 90 5.50 -1.72 10.37
CA PHE A 90 5.19 -3.08 10.78
C PHE A 90 6.00 -3.45 12.01
N GLU A 91 5.34 -4.01 13.02
CA GLU A 91 5.99 -4.64 14.17
C GLU A 91 5.71 -6.14 14.12
N VAL A 92 6.77 -6.95 14.07
CA VAL A 92 6.71 -8.41 14.14
C VAL A 92 7.10 -8.84 15.56
N TYR A 93 6.22 -9.54 16.24
CA TYR A 93 6.37 -9.88 17.66
C TYR A 93 5.85 -11.29 17.97
N GLU A 94 6.33 -11.89 19.05
CA GLU A 94 5.84 -13.19 19.54
C GLU A 94 4.75 -12.97 20.59
N ASP A 95 3.54 -13.51 20.38
CA ASP A 95 2.47 -13.42 21.36
C ASP A 95 2.72 -14.32 22.58
N ARG A 96 1.90 -14.16 23.63
CA ARG A 96 2.03 -14.96 24.86
C ARG A 96 1.88 -16.47 24.65
N GLY A 97 1.33 -16.88 23.52
CA GLY A 97 1.16 -18.29 23.13
C GLY A 97 2.35 -18.83 22.32
N GLY A 98 3.41 -18.05 22.11
CA GLY A 98 4.57 -18.44 21.32
C GLY A 98 4.35 -18.35 19.80
N ASN A 99 3.23 -17.76 19.35
CA ASN A 99 2.97 -17.57 17.93
C ASN A 99 3.49 -16.21 17.49
N VAL A 100 4.06 -16.14 16.30
CA VAL A 100 4.54 -14.87 15.76
C VAL A 100 3.38 -14.14 15.09
N ARG A 101 3.19 -12.86 15.41
CA ARG A 101 2.20 -11.99 14.80
C ARG A 101 2.88 -10.78 14.19
N TRP A 102 2.16 -10.07 13.34
CA TRP A 102 2.56 -8.73 12.94
C TRP A 102 1.40 -7.76 13.14
N ARG A 103 1.73 -6.49 13.36
CA ARG A 103 0.77 -5.38 13.38
C ARG A 103 1.34 -4.18 12.64
N LEU A 104 0.48 -3.44 11.94
CA LEU A 104 0.81 -2.17 11.31
C LEU A 104 0.43 -1.04 12.27
N VAL A 105 1.42 -0.33 12.78
CA VAL A 105 1.27 0.74 13.78
C VAL A 105 1.50 2.08 13.11
N HIS A 106 0.47 2.93 13.11
CA HIS A 106 0.61 4.30 12.63
C HIS A 106 1.44 5.13 13.64
N ARG A 107 2.10 6.20 13.17
CA ARG A 107 2.99 7.06 13.98
C ARG A 107 2.31 7.72 15.18
N ASN A 108 0.99 7.76 15.22
CA ASN A 108 0.21 8.22 16.37
C ASN A 108 -0.03 7.13 17.43
N GLY A 109 0.55 5.94 17.26
CA GLY A 109 0.44 4.80 18.17
C GLY A 109 -0.72 3.85 17.89
N ASN A 110 -1.63 4.18 16.97
CA ASN A 110 -2.77 3.33 16.69
C ASN A 110 -2.36 2.13 15.82
N VAL A 111 -2.76 0.92 16.24
CA VAL A 111 -2.76 -0.25 15.36
C VAL A 111 -3.85 -0.05 14.30
N ILE A 112 -3.47 -0.05 13.04
CA ILE A 112 -4.39 0.12 11.92
C ILE A 112 -4.65 -1.18 11.17
N ALA A 113 -3.79 -2.19 11.32
CA ALA A 113 -4.01 -3.55 10.82
C ALA A 113 -3.24 -4.55 11.66
N ASP A 114 -3.69 -5.81 11.73
CA ASP A 114 -2.88 -6.92 12.20
C ASP A 114 -3.12 -8.21 11.43
N SER A 115 -2.33 -9.24 11.73
CA SER A 115 -2.36 -10.52 11.02
C SER A 115 -3.65 -11.33 11.21
N GLY A 116 -4.48 -11.02 12.21
CA GLY A 116 -5.67 -11.76 12.63
C GLY A 116 -5.35 -13.11 13.28
N GLU A 117 -4.35 -13.82 12.76
CA GLU A 117 -3.86 -15.10 13.24
C GLU A 117 -2.38 -15.08 13.61
N GLY A 118 -1.97 -16.08 14.39
CA GLY A 118 -0.57 -16.31 14.74
C GLY A 118 0.12 -17.25 13.76
N TYR A 119 1.35 -16.93 13.39
CA TYR A 119 2.20 -17.73 12.52
C TYR A 119 3.17 -18.60 13.32
N ALA A 120 3.50 -19.76 12.73
CA ALA A 120 4.47 -20.69 13.31
C ALA A 120 5.93 -20.19 13.27
N SER A 121 6.24 -19.10 12.53
CA SER A 121 7.60 -18.54 12.47
C SER A 121 7.61 -17.09 12.02
N LYS A 122 8.69 -16.37 12.36
CA LYS A 122 8.96 -15.00 11.88
C LYS A 122 8.98 -14.90 10.36
N GLN A 123 9.56 -15.88 9.67
CA GLN A 123 9.57 -15.92 8.21
C GLN A 123 8.16 -15.98 7.62
N LYS A 124 7.27 -16.79 8.20
CA LYS A 124 5.87 -16.87 7.75
C LYS A 124 5.11 -15.58 8.03
N ALA A 125 5.33 -14.95 9.18
CA ALA A 125 4.76 -13.65 9.48
C ALA A 125 5.23 -12.57 8.49
N LYS A 126 6.51 -12.57 8.12
CA LYS A 126 7.06 -11.68 7.09
C LYS A 126 6.46 -11.96 5.70
N GLN A 127 6.21 -13.22 5.34
CA GLN A 127 5.49 -13.53 4.10
C GLN A 127 4.04 -13.02 4.13
N GLY A 128 3.39 -13.11 5.29
CA GLY A 128 2.05 -12.54 5.52
C GLY A 128 2.04 -11.03 5.29
N LEU A 129 2.92 -10.27 5.96
CA LEU A 129 2.95 -8.81 5.79
C LEU A 129 3.34 -8.39 4.36
N GLU A 130 4.21 -9.12 3.67
CA GLU A 130 4.54 -8.85 2.26
C GLU A 130 3.33 -9.08 1.33
N SER A 131 2.47 -10.06 1.65
CA SER A 131 1.20 -10.23 0.95
C SER A 131 0.29 -9.01 1.14
N VAL A 132 0.25 -8.44 2.34
CA VAL A 132 -0.53 -7.22 2.62
C VAL A 132 0.05 -6.01 1.88
N ARG A 133 1.38 -5.82 1.92
CA ARG A 133 2.09 -4.78 1.16
C ARG A 133 1.74 -4.81 -0.32
N ARG A 134 1.73 -6.01 -0.92
CA ARG A 134 1.41 -6.18 -2.33
C ARG A 134 -0.06 -5.92 -2.62
N ASN A 135 -0.97 -6.39 -1.78
CA ASN A 135 -2.38 -6.48 -2.16
C ASN A 135 -3.23 -5.32 -1.64
N ALA A 136 -2.97 -4.80 -0.44
CA ALA A 136 -3.79 -3.74 0.15
C ALA A 136 -3.88 -2.47 -0.71
N PRO A 137 -2.78 -1.93 -1.31
CA PRO A 137 -2.82 -0.70 -2.10
C PRO A 137 -3.95 -0.59 -3.10
N GLY A 138 -4.13 -1.63 -3.93
CA GLY A 138 -5.13 -1.68 -5.00
C GLY A 138 -6.32 -2.60 -4.70
N ALA A 139 -6.49 -3.04 -3.45
CA ALA A 139 -7.64 -3.86 -3.07
C ALA A 139 -8.94 -3.07 -3.15
N PHE A 140 -9.98 -3.68 -3.72
CA PHE A 140 -11.32 -3.12 -3.68
C PHE A 140 -11.88 -3.15 -2.27
N VAL A 141 -12.89 -2.31 -2.02
CA VAL A 141 -13.64 -2.31 -0.75
C VAL A 141 -15.05 -2.77 -1.05
N VAL A 142 -15.41 -3.92 -0.49
CA VAL A 142 -16.74 -4.52 -0.56
C VAL A 142 -17.44 -4.34 0.78
N ASP A 143 -18.69 -3.92 0.71
CA ASP A 143 -19.56 -3.71 1.84
C ASP A 143 -20.52 -4.88 1.99
N GLU A 144 -20.24 -5.80 2.94
CA GLU A 144 -21.01 -7.03 3.09
C GLU A 144 -22.48 -6.78 3.49
N SER A 145 -22.79 -5.57 3.99
CA SER A 145 -24.18 -5.19 4.31
C SER A 145 -25.02 -4.79 3.10
N LYS A 146 -24.45 -4.78 1.90
CA LYS A 146 -25.08 -4.24 0.69
C LYS A 146 -25.19 -5.20 -0.49
N ASP A 147 -24.89 -6.48 -0.30
CA ASP A 147 -24.80 -7.47 -1.40
C ASP A 147 -23.92 -6.94 -2.56
N GLU A 148 -22.85 -6.21 -2.23
CA GLU A 148 -21.89 -5.70 -3.19
C GLU A 148 -20.83 -6.78 -3.47
N GLU A 149 -20.44 -6.93 -4.73
CA GLU A 149 -19.30 -7.77 -5.12
C GLU A 149 -18.16 -6.90 -5.64
N ALA A 150 -16.92 -7.35 -5.43
CA ALA A 150 -15.77 -6.69 -6.03
C ALA A 150 -15.87 -6.79 -7.56
N PRO A 151 -15.55 -5.72 -8.30
CA PRO A 151 -15.44 -5.80 -9.75
C PRO A 151 -14.54 -6.97 -10.17
N PRO A 152 -14.89 -7.71 -11.24
CA PRO A 152 -14.15 -8.91 -11.65
C PRO A 152 -12.72 -8.60 -12.12
N GLU A 153 -12.46 -7.35 -12.49
CA GLU A 153 -11.17 -6.88 -12.97
C GLU A 153 -10.82 -5.52 -12.38
N GLY A 154 -9.53 -5.18 -12.43
CA GLY A 154 -9.06 -3.83 -12.08
C GLY A 154 -8.83 -3.60 -10.59
N GLY A 155 -8.65 -4.65 -9.79
CA GLY A 155 -8.16 -4.58 -8.40
C GLY A 155 -6.87 -5.38 -8.22
N SER A 156 -6.36 -5.46 -6.99
CA SER A 156 -5.32 -6.43 -6.62
C SER A 156 -5.88 -7.86 -6.51
N ASN A 157 -5.09 -8.81 -6.02
CA ASN A 157 -5.55 -10.18 -5.74
C ASN A 157 -6.24 -10.28 -4.37
N ALA A 158 -6.63 -9.15 -3.77
CA ALA A 158 -7.36 -9.13 -2.51
C ALA A 158 -8.45 -8.06 -2.46
N THR A 159 -9.40 -8.27 -1.56
CA THR A 159 -10.54 -7.40 -1.34
C THR A 159 -10.67 -7.09 0.15
N PHE A 160 -10.85 -5.82 0.49
CA PHE A 160 -11.31 -5.42 1.81
C PHE A 160 -12.80 -5.72 1.94
N GLU A 161 -13.14 -6.67 2.79
CA GLU A 161 -14.52 -6.97 3.19
C GLU A 161 -14.84 -6.16 4.45
N LEU A 162 -15.78 -5.23 4.32
CA LEU A 162 -16.28 -4.38 5.39
C LEU A 162 -17.58 -4.96 5.95
N PHE A 163 -17.59 -5.27 7.25
CA PHE A 163 -18.70 -5.97 7.89
C PHE A 163 -18.93 -5.46 9.31
N GLU A 164 -20.09 -5.78 9.88
CA GLU A 164 -20.43 -5.54 11.27
C GLU A 164 -20.31 -6.84 12.06
N ASP A 165 -19.61 -6.83 13.19
CA ASP A 165 -19.47 -8.00 14.04
C ASP A 165 -20.72 -8.21 14.93
N VAL A 166 -20.71 -9.31 15.70
CA VAL A 166 -21.80 -9.67 16.61
C VAL A 166 -22.04 -8.65 17.74
N GLU A 167 -21.08 -7.75 17.98
CA GLU A 167 -21.15 -6.70 19.00
C GLU A 167 -21.59 -5.36 18.41
N GLY A 168 -21.98 -5.33 17.13
CA GLY A 168 -22.38 -4.11 16.42
C GLY A 168 -21.21 -3.18 16.08
N ARG A 169 -19.97 -3.70 16.10
CA ARG A 169 -18.78 -2.92 15.73
C ARG A 169 -18.41 -3.21 14.29
N TRP A 170 -18.08 -2.16 13.56
CA TRP A 170 -17.63 -2.26 12.18
C TRP A 170 -16.20 -2.76 12.14
N ARG A 171 -15.94 -3.79 11.36
CA ARG A 171 -14.61 -4.36 11.13
C ARG A 171 -14.35 -4.46 9.64
N TRP A 172 -13.09 -4.64 9.30
CA TRP A 172 -12.74 -5.05 7.95
C TRP A 172 -11.73 -6.19 8.02
N ARG A 173 -11.71 -7.00 6.96
CA ARG A 173 -10.69 -8.01 6.71
C ARG A 173 -10.24 -7.93 5.26
N LEU A 174 -8.95 -8.12 5.02
CA LEU A 174 -8.39 -8.19 3.68
C LEU A 174 -8.32 -9.66 3.28
N ARG A 175 -9.18 -10.08 2.36
CA ARG A 175 -9.23 -11.45 1.86
C ARG A 175 -8.52 -11.54 0.52
N HIS A 176 -7.55 -12.45 0.42
CA HIS A 176 -6.92 -12.79 -0.86
C HIS A 176 -7.85 -13.70 -1.68
N GLU A 177 -7.75 -13.67 -3.01
CA GLU A 177 -8.54 -14.49 -3.95
C GLU A 177 -8.41 -16.01 -3.73
N ASN A 178 -7.42 -16.45 -2.92
CA ASN A 178 -7.26 -17.85 -2.54
C ASN A 178 -8.11 -18.23 -1.32
N GLY A 179 -8.92 -17.30 -0.80
CA GLY A 179 -9.81 -17.48 0.34
C GLY A 179 -9.21 -17.06 1.68
N ASN A 180 -7.88 -16.90 1.79
CA ASN A 180 -7.23 -16.59 3.06
C ASN A 180 -7.42 -15.12 3.44
N VAL A 181 -7.68 -14.88 4.73
CA VAL A 181 -7.61 -13.53 5.30
C VAL A 181 -6.14 -13.23 5.59
N ILE A 182 -5.61 -12.18 4.96
CA ILE A 182 -4.20 -11.81 5.09
C ILE A 182 -3.99 -10.62 6.01
N ALA A 183 -5.04 -9.89 6.39
CA ALA A 183 -5.00 -8.83 7.39
C ALA A 183 -6.41 -8.59 7.96
N ASP A 184 -6.50 -8.08 9.17
CA ASP A 184 -7.74 -7.55 9.72
C ASP A 184 -7.52 -6.19 10.42
N SER A 185 -8.64 -5.55 10.78
CA SER A 185 -8.64 -4.25 11.45
C SER A 185 -8.03 -4.20 12.85
N GLY A 186 -7.84 -5.34 13.51
CA GLY A 186 -7.40 -5.52 14.91
C GLY A 186 -8.36 -5.02 15.99
N GLN A 187 -9.33 -4.21 15.60
CA GLN A 187 -10.29 -3.58 16.49
C GLN A 187 -11.62 -3.33 15.77
N GLY A 188 -12.71 -3.39 16.54
CA GLY A 188 -14.01 -2.94 16.06
C GLY A 188 -14.12 -1.42 16.09
N TYR A 189 -14.57 -0.81 15.00
CA TYR A 189 -14.87 0.62 14.87
C TYR A 189 -16.32 0.93 15.27
N ALA A 190 -16.54 2.13 15.80
CA ALA A 190 -17.88 2.60 16.17
C ALA A 190 -18.78 2.93 14.97
N SER A 191 -18.23 3.03 13.76
CA SER A 191 -19.01 3.26 12.55
C SER A 191 -18.31 2.75 11.31
N LYS A 192 -19.12 2.45 10.31
CA LYS A 192 -18.70 2.08 8.96
C LYS A 192 -17.71 3.05 8.34
N GLN A 193 -17.98 4.35 8.48
CA GLN A 193 -17.10 5.39 7.95
C GLN A 193 -15.72 5.36 8.64
N LYS A 194 -15.66 5.11 9.95
CA LYS A 194 -14.39 4.97 10.67
C LYS A 194 -13.62 3.72 10.24
N ALA A 195 -14.31 2.60 9.99
CA ALA A 195 -13.68 1.41 9.43
C ALA A 195 -13.13 1.66 8.02
N LYS A 196 -13.87 2.38 7.15
CA LYS A 196 -13.39 2.82 5.83
C LYS A 196 -12.17 3.74 5.92
N GLN A 197 -12.12 4.63 6.91
CA GLN A 197 -10.93 5.45 7.17
C GLN A 197 -9.74 4.59 7.64
N GLY A 198 -10.00 3.58 8.48
CA GLY A 198 -9.00 2.63 8.95
C GLY A 198 -8.34 1.87 7.81
N LEU A 199 -9.13 1.21 6.94
CA LEU A 199 -8.57 0.51 5.77
C LEU A 199 -7.89 1.47 4.79
N GLY A 200 -8.42 2.69 4.58
CA GLY A 200 -7.78 3.68 3.72
C GLY A 200 -6.40 4.10 4.25
N SER A 201 -6.25 4.16 5.57
CA SER A 201 -4.95 4.35 6.22
C SER A 201 -4.00 3.18 5.94
N VAL A 202 -4.48 1.95 5.90
CA VAL A 202 -3.66 0.79 5.51
C VAL A 202 -3.23 0.91 4.06
N GLN A 203 -4.15 1.15 3.13
CA GLN A 203 -3.84 1.30 1.70
C GLN A 203 -2.74 2.34 1.46
N LYS A 204 -2.79 3.47 2.18
CA LYS A 204 -1.83 4.56 2.03
C LYS A 204 -0.45 4.26 2.59
N ASN A 205 -0.38 3.56 3.73
CA ASN A 205 0.86 3.46 4.52
C ASN A 205 1.57 2.10 4.38
N VAL A 206 0.91 1.07 3.85
CA VAL A 206 1.47 -0.28 3.85
C VAL A 206 2.76 -0.42 3.01
N GLY A 207 2.84 0.23 1.84
CA GLY A 207 3.93 0.09 0.87
C GLY A 207 5.30 0.40 1.49
N GLY A 208 5.47 1.63 2.00
CA GLY A 208 6.73 2.08 2.61
C GLY A 208 6.88 1.84 4.10
N ALA A 209 5.96 1.13 4.77
CA ALA A 209 6.05 0.97 6.22
C ALA A 209 7.27 0.10 6.60
N PRO A 210 8.28 0.57 7.34
CA PRO A 210 9.44 -0.23 7.71
C PRO A 210 9.03 -1.41 8.59
N VAL A 211 9.85 -2.47 8.60
CA VAL A 211 9.58 -3.68 9.38
C VAL A 211 10.54 -3.73 10.56
N GLU A 212 9.99 -3.73 11.77
CA GLU A 212 10.71 -3.85 13.03
C GLU A 212 10.37 -5.20 13.69
N GLU A 213 11.40 -5.85 14.26
CA GLU A 213 11.18 -6.99 15.15
C GLU A 213 11.22 -6.49 16.59
N THR A 214 10.17 -6.78 17.36
CA THR A 214 10.07 -6.39 18.77
C THR A 214 9.92 -7.63 19.62
N ASP A 215 10.73 -7.71 20.68
CA ASP A 215 10.53 -8.68 21.75
C ASP A 215 9.42 -8.15 22.68
N SER A 216 8.50 -9.05 23.08
CA SER A 216 7.28 -8.73 23.82
C SER A 216 7.49 -8.16 25.22
#